data_AF-A0A853GRF0-F1
#
_entry.id   AF-A0A853GRF0-F1
#
_cell.length_a   1.000
_cell.length_b   1.000
_cell.length_c   1.000
_cell.angle_alpha   90.00
_cell.angle_beta   90.00
_cell.angle_gamma   90.00
#
_symmetry.space_group_name_H-M   'P 1'
#
loop_
_entity.id
_entity.type
_entity.pdbx_description
1 polymer ?
#
loop_
_entity_poly.entity_id
_entity_poly.type
_entity_poly.pdbx_seq_one_letter_code
_entity_poly.pdbx_strand_id
1 'polypeptide(L)'
;MRGHEAIIRMRLAGYKPSKVWLLALGCGIQRTAFNDAESVIANGGQAEVHIAADEIPGTLDFRFLSGLFVLLQCGDKSRLRDVYSRLMEFEPARVIVSGAGVLHITSEGAK
;
A
#
# COMPACT_ATOMS: atom_id res chain seq x y z
N MET A 1 6.39 -8.55 -0.28
CA MET A 1 5.91 -7.17 -0.31
C MET A 1 7.12 -6.30 -0.57
N ARG A 2 7.05 -5.32 -1.49
CA ARG A 2 8.18 -4.46 -1.86
C ARG A 2 7.86 -2.99 -1.57
N GLY A 3 8.86 -2.16 -1.25
CA GLY A 3 8.69 -0.75 -0.91
C GLY A 3 8.52 -0.48 0.60
N HIS A 4 8.03 -1.45 1.37
CA HIS A 4 7.78 -1.28 2.81
C HIS A 4 9.04 -0.93 3.61
N GLU A 5 10.18 -1.53 3.29
CA GLU A 5 11.47 -1.24 3.92
C GLU A 5 11.88 0.22 3.69
N ALA A 6 11.69 0.75 2.48
CA ALA A 6 11.94 2.15 2.18
C ALA A 6 11.03 3.09 3.00
N ILE A 7 9.74 2.75 3.17
CA ILE A 7 8.82 3.54 4.02
C ILE A 7 9.26 3.49 5.48
N ILE A 8 9.69 2.33 5.99
CA ILE A 8 10.20 2.20 7.36
C ILE A 8 11.44 3.08 7.54
N ARG A 9 12.41 3.00 6.61
CA ARG A 9 13.63 3.83 6.67
C ARG A 9 13.31 5.33 6.63
N MET A 10 12.37 5.76 5.79
CA MET A 10 11.90 7.14 5.76
C MET A 10 11.40 7.61 7.13
N ARG A 11 10.53 6.81 7.76
CA ARG A 11 9.96 7.12 9.08
C ARG A 11 11.02 7.16 10.18
N LEU A 12 11.96 6.21 10.16
CA LEU A 12 13.09 6.18 11.09
C LEU A 12 14.01 7.41 10.92
N ALA A 13 14.12 7.95 9.70
CA ALA A 13 14.83 9.19 9.42
C ALA A 13 14.04 10.46 9.78
N GLY A 14 12.85 10.34 10.39
CA GLY A 14 11.99 11.47 10.76
C GLY A 14 11.11 12.00 9.62
N TYR A 15 11.12 11.36 8.45
CA TYR A 15 10.25 11.73 7.33
C TYR A 15 8.96 10.91 7.32
N LYS A 16 7.81 11.58 7.32
CA LYS A 16 6.48 10.94 7.21
C LYS A 16 5.89 11.21 5.82
N PRO A 17 5.72 10.20 4.96
CA PRO A 17 5.04 10.39 3.68
C PRO A 17 3.60 10.87 3.92
N SER A 18 3.15 11.87 3.17
CA SER A 18 1.76 12.35 3.27
C SER A 18 0.75 11.33 2.75
N LYS A 19 1.16 10.53 1.76
CA LYS A 19 0.38 9.46 1.14
C LYS A 19 1.29 8.30 0.72
N VAL A 20 0.76 7.08 0.74
CA VAL A 20 1.43 5.87 0.24
C VAL A 20 0.52 5.15 -0.73
N TRP A 21 1.03 4.84 -1.92
CA TRP A 21 0.34 3.96 -2.87
C TRP A 21 0.53 2.51 -2.46
N LEU A 22 -0.56 1.76 -2.34
CA LEU A 22 -0.54 0.33 -2.05
C LEU A 22 -1.14 -0.41 -3.24
N LEU A 23 -0.30 -1.04 -4.05
CA LEU A 23 -0.73 -1.79 -5.22
C LEU A 23 -0.81 -3.27 -4.89
N ALA A 24 -2.02 -3.83 -4.89
CA ALA A 24 -2.25 -5.27 -4.80
C ALA A 24 -2.36 -5.85 -6.21
N LEU A 25 -1.30 -6.55 -6.62
CA LEU A 25 -1.08 -6.96 -8.00
C LEU A 25 -1.81 -8.27 -8.28
N GLY A 26 -2.48 -8.35 -9.43
CA GLY A 26 -3.21 -9.55 -9.87
C GLY A 26 -2.36 -10.53 -10.68
N CYS A 27 -1.17 -10.11 -11.12
CA CYS A 27 -0.22 -10.95 -11.85
C CYS A 27 1.21 -10.63 -11.38
N GLY A 28 2.16 -11.49 -11.75
CA GLY A 28 3.58 -11.25 -11.47
C GLY A 28 4.05 -9.98 -12.19
N ILE A 29 4.69 -9.07 -11.44
CA ILE A 29 5.36 -7.91 -12.04
C ILE A 29 6.76 -8.30 -12.51
N GLN A 30 7.11 -7.87 -13.71
CA GLN A 30 8.51 -7.82 -14.15
C GLN A 30 9.22 -6.69 -13.40
N ARG A 31 10.09 -7.06 -12.45
CA ARG A 31 10.82 -6.11 -11.62
C ARG A 31 11.94 -5.47 -12.43
N THR A 32 11.83 -4.16 -12.64
CA THR A 32 12.87 -3.31 -13.23
C THR A 32 13.14 -2.15 -12.29
N ALA A 33 14.22 -1.39 -12.53
CA ALA A 33 14.52 -0.20 -11.70
C ALA A 33 13.37 0.83 -11.65
N PHE A 34 12.49 0.84 -12.67
CA PHE A 34 11.37 1.75 -12.78
C PHE A 34 10.02 1.15 -12.32
N ASN A 35 9.96 -0.17 -12.13
CA ASN A 35 8.72 -0.89 -11.77
C ASN A 35 8.81 -1.63 -10.43
N ASP A 36 9.95 -1.59 -9.74
CA ASP A 36 10.10 -2.12 -8.38
C ASP A 36 9.92 -0.98 -7.37
N ALA A 37 8.91 -1.09 -6.50
CA ALA A 37 8.57 -0.05 -5.51
C ALA A 37 9.77 0.42 -4.66
N GLU A 38 10.64 -0.49 -4.25
CA GLU A 38 11.84 -0.15 -3.47
C GLU A 38 12.79 0.74 -4.28
N SER A 39 13.02 0.39 -5.54
CA SER A 39 13.88 1.12 -6.46
C SER A 39 13.29 2.48 -6.83
N VAL A 40 11.98 2.56 -7.06
CA VAL A 40 11.27 3.81 -7.34
C VAL A 40 11.44 4.79 -6.18
N ILE A 41 11.22 4.34 -4.94
CA ILE A 41 11.39 5.19 -3.77
C ILE A 41 12.85 5.63 -3.61
N ALA A 42 13.80 4.73 -3.76
CA ALA A 42 15.23 5.04 -3.63
C ALA A 42 15.70 6.10 -4.64
N ASN A 43 15.07 6.17 -5.82
CA ASN A 43 15.36 7.15 -6.87
C ASN A 43 14.54 8.44 -6.75
N GLY A 44 13.92 8.71 -5.60
CA GLY A 44 13.13 9.93 -5.37
C GLY A 44 11.72 9.89 -5.96
N GLY A 45 11.23 8.71 -6.33
CA GLY A 45 9.85 8.49 -6.74
C GLY A 45 8.85 8.60 -5.59
N GLN A 46 7.59 8.27 -5.88
CA GLN A 46 6.53 8.33 -4.89
C GLN A 46 6.65 7.19 -3.87
N ALA A 47 6.14 7.43 -2.66
CA ALA A 47 6.01 6.40 -1.64
C ALA A 47 4.99 5.34 -2.09
N GLU A 48 5.48 4.15 -2.41
CA GLU A 48 4.70 3.09 -3.03
C GLU A 48 5.07 1.72 -2.47
N VAL A 49 4.09 0.82 -2.36
CA VAL A 49 4.26 -0.54 -1.88
C VAL A 49 3.53 -1.49 -2.81
N HIS A 50 4.23 -2.56 -3.19
CA HIS A 50 3.69 -3.62 -4.03
C HIS A 50 3.45 -4.89 -3.21
N ILE A 51 2.23 -5.41 -3.31
CA ILE A 51 1.86 -6.75 -2.85
C ILE A 51 1.78 -7.64 -4.09
N ALA A 52 2.70 -8.58 -4.22
CA ALA A 52 2.75 -9.49 -5.36
C ALA A 52 1.57 -10.48 -5.33
N ALA A 53 1.20 -11.04 -6.48
CA ALA A 53 0.00 -11.86 -6.62
C ALA A 53 0.03 -13.17 -5.78
N ASP A 54 1.23 -13.69 -5.54
CA ASP A 54 1.52 -14.89 -4.74
C ASP A 54 1.52 -14.64 -3.23
N GLU A 55 1.45 -13.39 -2.79
CA GLU A 55 1.38 -13.05 -1.37
C GLU A 55 -0.04 -13.19 -0.83
N ILE A 56 -0.15 -13.76 0.37
CA ILE A 56 -1.41 -14.01 1.06
C ILE A 56 -1.78 -12.77 1.89
N PRO A 57 -2.84 -12.01 1.55
CA PRO A 57 -3.16 -10.74 2.21
C PRO A 57 -3.23 -10.84 3.74
N GLY A 58 -3.90 -11.87 4.28
CA GLY A 58 -4.06 -12.05 5.73
C GLY A 58 -2.77 -12.28 6.52
N THR A 59 -1.65 -12.54 5.86
CA THR A 59 -0.33 -12.73 6.51
C THR A 59 0.53 -11.48 6.49
N LEU A 60 0.12 -10.44 5.76
CA LEU A 60 0.91 -9.22 5.61
C LEU A 60 0.85 -8.36 6.87
N ASP A 61 1.93 -7.64 7.16
CA ASP A 61 2.02 -6.70 8.25
C ASP A 61 2.05 -5.27 7.70
N PHE A 62 1.03 -4.47 8.03
CA PHE A 62 0.90 -3.09 7.57
C PHE A 62 1.17 -2.04 8.65
N ARG A 63 1.83 -2.39 9.77
CA ARG A 63 2.16 -1.42 10.84
C ARG A 63 2.89 -0.19 10.33
N PHE A 64 3.71 -0.32 9.29
CA PHE A 64 4.42 0.79 8.66
C PHE A 64 3.49 1.85 8.03
N LEU A 65 2.23 1.49 7.73
CA LEU A 65 1.18 2.36 7.20
C LEU A 65 0.31 3.04 8.27
N SER A 66 0.51 2.71 9.55
CA SER A 66 -0.26 3.30 10.64
C SER A 66 -0.17 4.83 10.65
N GLY A 67 -1.33 5.47 10.73
CA GLY A 67 -1.48 6.92 10.68
C GLY A 67 -1.09 7.58 9.35
N LEU A 68 -0.98 6.81 8.25
CA LEU A 68 -0.74 7.32 6.89
C LEU A 68 -2.03 7.30 6.06
N PHE A 69 -2.06 8.16 5.04
CA PHE A 69 -3.06 8.09 3.98
C PHE A 69 -2.63 7.00 2.98
N VAL A 70 -3.42 5.95 2.84
CA VAL A 70 -3.18 4.86 1.89
C VAL A 70 -4.08 5.00 0.66
N LEU A 71 -3.48 4.92 -0.52
CA LEU A 71 -4.16 4.82 -1.82
C LEU A 71 -4.07 3.35 -2.27
N LEU A 72 -5.08 2.54 -1.93
CA LEU A 72 -5.12 1.12 -2.24
C LEU A 72 -5.68 0.91 -3.65
N GLN A 73 -4.93 0.21 -4.51
CA GLN A 73 -5.36 -0.14 -5.85
C GLN A 73 -5.27 -1.65 -6.10
N CYS A 74 -6.31 -2.24 -6.66
CA CYS A 74 -6.32 -3.65 -7.05
C CYS A 74 -7.34 -3.93 -8.16
N GLY A 75 -6.94 -4.67 -9.20
CA GLY A 75 -7.85 -5.08 -10.27
C GLY A 75 -8.82 -6.20 -9.87
N ASP A 76 -8.44 -7.04 -8.90
CA ASP A 76 -9.25 -8.17 -8.42
C ASP A 76 -10.07 -7.77 -7.20
N LYS A 77 -11.40 -7.90 -7.30
CA LYS A 77 -12.34 -7.48 -6.24
C LYS A 77 -12.20 -8.29 -4.95
N SER A 78 -11.90 -9.58 -5.04
CA SER A 78 -11.75 -10.44 -3.86
C SER A 78 -10.47 -10.09 -3.12
N ARG A 79 -9.35 -10.05 -3.85
CA ARG A 79 -8.04 -9.66 -3.33
C ARG A 79 -8.07 -8.26 -2.75
N LEU A 80 -8.77 -7.33 -3.40
CA LEU A 80 -8.96 -5.98 -2.90
C LEU A 80 -9.62 -5.96 -1.53
N ARG A 81 -10.69 -6.73 -1.37
CA ARG A 81 -11.41 -6.85 -0.09
C ARG A 81 -10.49 -7.42 0.98
N ASP A 82 -9.75 -8.49 0.67
CA ASP A 82 -8.87 -9.16 1.64
C ASP A 82 -7.73 -8.24 2.10
N VAL A 83 -7.11 -7.53 1.15
CA VAL A 83 -6.06 -6.54 1.46
C VAL A 83 -6.63 -5.37 2.26
N TYR A 84 -7.80 -4.86 1.88
CA TYR A 84 -8.46 -3.78 2.60
C TYR A 84 -8.80 -4.19 4.04
N SER A 85 -9.44 -5.35 4.24
CA SER A 85 -9.78 -5.88 5.56
C SER A 85 -8.54 -6.00 6.45
N ARG A 86 -7.46 -6.60 5.92
CA ARG A 86 -6.21 -6.72 6.67
C ARG A 86 -5.57 -5.36 6.96
N LEU A 87 -5.57 -4.43 6.00
CA LEU A 87 -5.00 -3.09 6.17
C LEU A 87 -5.67 -2.32 7.30
N MET A 88 -7.00 -2.42 7.42
CA MET A 88 -7.77 -1.69 8.44
C MET A 88 -7.42 -2.11 9.88
N GLU A 89 -6.87 -3.31 10.08
CA GLU A 89 -6.39 -3.77 11.40
C GLU A 89 -5.17 -2.97 11.91
N PHE A 90 -4.52 -2.18 11.05
CA PHE A 90 -3.30 -1.43 11.36
C PHE A 90 -3.51 0.10 11.45
N GLU A 91 -4.78 0.52 11.53
CA GLU A 91 -5.16 1.92 11.79
C GLU A 91 -4.48 2.94 10.84
N PRO A 92 -4.63 2.79 9.50
CA PRO A 92 -4.26 3.87 8.58
C PRO A 92 -5.11 5.11 8.88
N ALA A 93 -4.55 6.30 8.68
CA ALA A 93 -5.30 7.55 8.92
C ALA A 93 -6.49 7.69 7.95
N ARG A 94 -6.30 7.25 6.70
CA ARG A 94 -7.34 7.27 5.67
C ARG A 94 -7.01 6.26 4.58
N VAL A 95 -8.04 5.64 4.00
CA VAL A 95 -7.88 4.75 2.84
C VAL A 95 -8.79 5.21 1.70
N ILE A 96 -8.20 5.48 0.52
CA ILE A 96 -8.96 5.54 -0.73
C ILE A 96 -8.70 4.25 -1.48
N VAL A 97 -9.78 3.61 -1.92
CA VAL A 97 -9.74 2.36 -2.65
C VAL A 97 -10.14 2.59 -4.10
N SER A 98 -9.32 2.09 -5.02
CA SER A 98 -9.60 2.05 -6.46
C SER A 98 -9.50 0.60 -6.98
N GLY A 99 -10.54 0.12 -7.64
CA GLY A 99 -10.52 -1.19 -8.29
C GLY A 99 -11.41 -1.28 -9.51
N ALA A 100 -11.51 -2.48 -10.11
CA ALA A 100 -12.36 -2.70 -11.28
C ALA A 100 -13.83 -2.33 -10.99
N GLY A 101 -14.25 -1.16 -11.50
CA GLY A 101 -15.61 -0.65 -11.38
C GLY A 101 -16.03 -0.13 -9.99
N VAL A 102 -15.11 0.03 -9.03
CA VAL A 102 -15.45 0.48 -7.67
C VAL A 102 -14.46 1.54 -7.17
N LEU A 103 -14.99 2.70 -6.79
CA LEU A 103 -14.31 3.72 -5.98
C LEU A 103 -14.97 3.70 -4.59
N HIS A 104 -14.20 3.40 -3.54
CA HIS A 104 -14.68 3.47 -2.16
C HIS A 104 -13.79 4.39 -1.34
N ILE A 105 -14.38 5.41 -0.73
CA ILE A 105 -13.69 6.41 0.09
C ILE A 105 -14.14 6.21 1.53
N THR A 106 -13.22 5.84 2.43
CA THR A 106 -13.53 5.92 3.86
C THR A 106 -13.48 7.38 4.29
N SER A 107 -14.59 7.92 4.79
CA SER A 107 -14.62 9.19 5.52
C SER A 107 -14.15 9.00 6.97
N GLU A 108 -13.52 10.03 7.54
CA GLU A 108 -12.93 10.02 8.88
C GLU A 108 -13.91 9.56 9.97
N GLY A 109 -13.47 8.60 10.79
CA GLY A 109 -13.99 8.44 12.14
C GLY A 109 -13.40 9.54 13.00
N ALA A 110 -14.12 10.65 13.13
CA ALA A 110 -13.82 11.66 14.14
C ALA A 110 -13.95 11.04 15.54
N LYS A 111 -12.86 11.07 16.31
CA LYS A 111 -12.88 11.10 17.77
C LYS A 111 -11.90 12.16 18.22
#